data_AF-A0A9W4MVX4-F1
#
_entry.id   AF-A0A9W4MVX4-F1
#
_cell.length_a   1.000
_cell.length_b   1.000
_cell.length_c   1.000
_cell.angle_alpha   90.00
_cell.angle_beta   90.00
_cell.angle_gamma   90.00
#
_symmetry.space_group_name_H-M   'P 1'
#
loop_
_entity.id
_entity.type
_entity.pdbx_description
1 polymer ?
#
loop_
_entity_poly.entity_id
_entity_poly.type
_entity_poly.pdbx_seq_one_letter_code
_entity_poly.pdbx_strand_id
1 'polypeptide(L)'
;MLRAKKVLAYVAERIDPADPNEPEDSLMPPEEYLELYCQKTLCPPNMTLATIRTHLWRTSGDMILYYKTNGKKEIHPPPSLLGIEDSTVSLGEPHAPNGDNHAPPPPGSIHSTANSGSVAGSIAT
;
A
#
# COMPACT_ATOMS: atom_id res chain seq x y z
N MET A 1 21.46 -14.02 16.84
CA MET A 1 20.09 -14.43 16.44
C MET A 1 19.23 -13.19 16.24
N LEU A 2 18.41 -13.16 15.20
CA LEU A 2 17.53 -12.03 14.89
C LEU A 2 16.41 -11.88 15.94
N ARG A 3 16.15 -10.65 16.38
CA ARG A 3 15.10 -10.30 17.36
C ARG A 3 13.94 -9.57 16.68
N ALA A 4 12.77 -9.61 17.29
CA ALA A 4 11.58 -8.89 16.81
C ALA A 4 11.84 -7.39 16.64
N LYS A 5 12.60 -6.75 17.54
CA LYS A 5 13.00 -5.33 17.42
C LYS A 5 13.66 -5.00 16.07
N LYS A 6 14.51 -5.89 15.55
CA LYS A 6 15.16 -5.69 14.24
C LYS A 6 14.18 -5.82 13.08
N VAL A 7 13.16 -6.67 13.21
CA VAL A 7 12.08 -6.78 12.21
C VAL A 7 11.23 -5.51 12.23
N LEU A 8 10.88 -4.98 13.40
CA LEU A 8 10.14 -3.72 13.54
C LEU A 8 10.89 -2.53 12.93
N ALA A 9 12.19 -2.43 13.17
CA ALA A 9 13.02 -1.41 12.53
C ALA A 9 12.99 -1.50 11.00
N TYR A 10 13.15 -2.72 10.46
CA TYR A 10 13.04 -2.95 9.01
C TYR A 10 11.66 -2.57 8.46
N VAL A 11 10.59 -2.89 9.17
CA VAL A 11 9.23 -2.53 8.75
C VAL A 11 9.06 -1.01 8.74
N ALA A 12 9.49 -0.31 9.80
CA ALA A 12 9.46 1.15 9.88
C ALA A 12 10.15 1.81 8.68
N GLU A 13 11.37 1.38 8.35
CA GLU A 13 12.12 1.88 7.19
C GLU A 13 11.39 1.70 5.85
N ARG A 14 10.40 0.79 5.77
CA ARG A 14 9.63 0.51 4.55
C ARG A 14 8.27 1.16 4.52
N ILE A 15 7.65 1.39 5.68
CA ILE A 15 6.32 1.98 5.78
C ILE A 15 6.34 3.46 6.17
N ASP A 16 7.49 3.99 6.57
CA ASP A 16 7.62 5.37 7.03
C ASP A 16 9.06 5.81 6.75
N PRO A 17 9.42 5.97 5.45
CA PRO A 17 10.75 6.42 5.09
C PRO A 17 10.99 7.81 5.69
N ALA A 18 12.07 7.97 6.46
CA ALA A 18 12.34 9.21 7.17
C ALA A 18 12.40 10.41 6.21
N ASP A 19 11.55 11.41 6.46
CA ASP A 19 11.59 12.65 5.72
C ASP A 19 12.83 13.47 6.15
N PRO A 20 13.66 13.95 5.20
CA PRO A 20 14.88 14.69 5.52
C PRO A 20 14.61 16.06 6.18
N ASN A 21 13.36 16.49 6.25
CA ASN A 21 12.93 17.74 6.87
C ASN A 21 12.30 17.54 8.27
N GLU A 22 12.12 16.30 8.72
CA GLU A 22 11.51 16.02 10.02
C GLU A 22 12.54 16.23 11.15
N PRO A 23 12.20 16.96 12.21
CA PRO A 23 13.12 17.19 13.32
C PRO A 23 13.47 15.85 14.00
N GLU A 24 14.74 15.68 14.35
CA GLU A 24 15.30 14.45 14.95
C GLU A 24 14.60 14.05 16.27
N ASP A 25 14.01 15.03 16.98
CA ASP A 25 13.20 14.83 18.19
C ASP A 25 11.87 14.09 17.94
N SER A 26 11.39 14.00 16.69
CA SER A 26 10.17 13.26 16.30
C SER A 26 10.45 11.76 16.08
N LEU A 27 11.71 11.34 16.14
CA LEU A 27 12.13 9.95 15.89
C LEU A 27 11.85 9.05 17.11
N MET A 28 10.58 8.73 17.32
CA MET A 28 10.17 7.67 18.24
C MET A 28 10.72 6.31 17.76
N PRO A 29 11.23 5.44 18.66
CA PRO A 29 11.73 4.14 18.24
C PRO A 29 10.60 3.25 17.70
N PRO A 30 10.84 2.44 16.65
CA PRO A 30 9.82 1.59 16.03
C PRO A 30 9.06 0.69 17.00
N GLU A 31 9.74 0.13 18.00
CA GLU A 31 9.09 -0.70 19.02
C GLU A 31 8.07 0.02 19.91
N GLU A 32 8.06 1.36 19.92
CA GLU A 32 7.12 2.13 20.74
C GLU A 32 5.80 2.40 20.02
N TYR A 33 5.80 2.48 18.68
CA TYR A 33 4.60 2.76 17.87
C TYR A 33 4.15 1.62 16.95
N LEU A 34 5.00 0.61 16.72
CA LEU A 34 4.68 -0.61 15.97
C LEU A 34 4.63 -1.84 16.87
N GLU A 35 3.65 -2.68 16.62
CA GLU A 35 3.44 -3.95 17.30
C GLU A 35 3.55 -5.11 16.30
N LEU A 36 4.27 -6.17 16.68
CA LEU A 36 4.46 -7.35 15.87
C LEU A 36 3.62 -8.51 16.42
N TYR A 37 2.98 -9.27 15.56
CA TYR A 37 2.08 -10.36 15.92
C TYR A 37 2.43 -11.65 15.20
N CYS A 38 2.34 -12.77 15.91
CA CYS A 38 2.39 -14.12 15.35
C CYS A 38 1.11 -14.85 15.77
N GLN A 39 0.29 -15.28 14.81
CA GLN A 39 -1.00 -15.94 15.08
C GLN A 39 -1.88 -15.21 16.12
N LYS A 40 -2.05 -13.89 15.97
CA LYS A 40 -2.81 -13.01 16.89
C LYS A 40 -2.20 -12.83 18.28
N THR A 41 -1.01 -13.39 18.56
CA THR A 41 -0.26 -13.13 19.79
C THR A 41 0.79 -12.05 19.59
N LEU A 42 0.81 -11.05 20.47
CA LEU A 42 1.79 -9.97 20.47
C LEU A 42 3.19 -10.53 20.76
N CYS A 43 4.16 -10.19 19.92
CA CYS A 43 5.55 -10.60 20.03
C CYS A 43 6.37 -9.50 20.74
N PRO A 44 6.96 -9.75 21.91
CA PRO A 44 7.80 -8.77 22.58
C PRO A 44 9.03 -8.40 21.74
N PRO A 45 9.46 -7.12 21.72
CA PRO A 45 10.57 -6.66 20.88
C PRO A 45 11.91 -7.35 21.18
N ASN A 46 12.12 -7.78 22.42
CA ASN A 46 13.33 -8.47 22.86
C ASN A 46 13.34 -9.98 22.53
N MET A 47 12.22 -10.55 22.07
CA MET A 47 12.10 -11.97 21.74
C MET A 47 12.82 -12.29 20.43
N THR A 48 13.51 -13.44 20.36
CA THR A 48 14.16 -13.89 19.11
C THR A 48 13.17 -14.54 18.16
N LEU A 49 13.41 -14.48 16.86
CA LEU A 49 12.56 -15.18 15.87
C LEU A 49 12.53 -16.70 16.09
N ALA A 50 13.62 -17.28 16.61
CA ALA A 50 13.64 -18.69 16.98
C ALA A 50 12.69 -18.99 18.14
N THR A 51 12.67 -18.15 19.18
CA THR A 51 11.74 -18.29 20.31
C THR A 51 10.29 -18.16 19.83
N ILE A 52 10.00 -17.21 18.95
CA ILE A 52 8.65 -17.07 18.35
C ILE A 52 8.29 -18.33 17.55
N ARG A 53 9.22 -18.84 16.73
CA ARG A 53 9.01 -20.07 15.95
C ARG A 53 8.72 -21.28 16.84
N THR A 54 9.44 -21.44 17.95
CA THR A 54 9.28 -22.59 18.84
C THR A 54 8.01 -22.53 19.68
N HIS A 55 7.61 -21.34 20.17
CA HIS A 55 6.54 -21.23 21.17
C HIS A 55 5.22 -20.68 20.62
N LEU A 56 5.26 -19.86 19.57
CA LEU A 56 4.07 -19.21 19.01
C LEU A 56 3.66 -19.85 17.68
N TRP A 57 4.62 -20.21 16.82
CA TRP A 57 4.33 -20.81 15.51
C TRP A 57 4.04 -22.31 15.61
N ARG A 58 2.79 -22.72 15.32
CA ARG A 58 2.35 -24.13 15.42
C ARG A 58 2.20 -24.82 14.07
N THR A 59 2.38 -24.09 12.99
CA THR A 59 2.25 -24.59 11.62
C THR A 59 3.62 -25.00 11.09
N SER A 60 3.66 -25.91 10.12
CA SER A 60 4.87 -26.19 9.36
C SER A 60 5.17 -25.06 8.35
N GLY A 61 6.42 -24.97 7.89
CA GLY A 61 6.83 -23.96 6.90
C GLY A 61 7.31 -22.64 7.49
N ASP A 62 7.21 -21.59 6.68
CA ASP A 62 7.69 -20.25 7.02
C ASP A 62 6.71 -19.52 7.93
N MET A 63 7.26 -18.82 8.92
CA MET A 63 6.49 -18.10 9.91
C MET A 63 5.95 -16.79 9.31
N ILE A 64 4.63 -16.60 9.41
CA ILE A 64 3.97 -15.36 8.98
C ILE A 64 3.81 -14.44 10.20
N LEU A 65 4.33 -13.22 10.06
CA LEU A 65 4.23 -12.17 11.07
C LEU A 65 3.40 -11.02 10.53
N TYR A 66 2.54 -10.47 11.38
CA TYR A 66 1.72 -9.31 11.09
C TYR A 66 2.24 -8.12 11.88
N TYR A 67 2.18 -6.92 11.32
CA TYR A 67 2.46 -5.70 12.06
C TYR A 67 1.23 -4.80 12.08
N LYS A 68 1.13 -3.94 13.09
CA LYS A 68 0.15 -2.86 13.15
C LYS A 68 0.72 -1.68 13.92
N THR A 69 0.17 -0.49 13.71
CA THR A 69 0.44 0.67 14.56
C THR A 69 -0.42 0.64 15.83
N ASN A 70 0.06 1.28 16.89
CA ASN A 70 -0.69 1.46 18.13
C ASN A 70 -1.28 2.88 18.31
N GLY A 71 -1.08 3.75 17.32
CA GLY A 71 -1.58 5.13 17.30
C GLY A 71 -0.73 6.16 18.04
N LYS A 72 0.43 5.80 18.59
CA LYS A 72 1.33 6.76 19.25
C LYS A 72 2.10 7.67 18.29
N LYS A 73 2.30 7.22 17.04
CA LYS A 73 2.92 7.96 15.95
C LYS A 73 2.03 7.84 14.71
N GLU A 74 1.84 8.95 14.00
CA GLU A 74 1.26 8.96 12.66
C GLU A 74 2.33 8.49 11.66
N ILE A 75 2.00 7.51 10.83
CA ILE A 75 2.92 6.94 9.83
C ILE A 75 2.45 7.32 8.43
N HIS A 76 3.39 7.61 7.53
CA HIS A 76 3.09 7.94 6.14
C HIS A 76 3.53 6.80 5.20
N PRO A 77 2.69 5.75 5.03
CA PRO A 77 3.01 4.64 4.15
C PRO A 77 3.16 5.08 2.69
N PRO A 78 4.17 4.54 1.98
CA PRO A 78 4.31 4.82 0.57
C PRO A 78 3.06 4.34 -0.21
N PRO A 79 2.66 5.04 -1.28
CA PRO A 79 1.45 4.73 -2.04
C PRO A 79 1.34 3.28 -2.50
N SER A 80 2.48 2.65 -2.80
CA SER A 80 2.57 1.24 -3.19
C SER A 80 2.02 0.26 -2.15
N LEU A 81 2.05 0.62 -0.86
CA LEU A 81 1.50 -0.22 0.22
C LEU A 81 0.02 0.03 0.48
N LEU A 82 -0.52 1.16 0.00
CA LEU A 82 -1.93 1.52 0.18
C LEU A 82 -2.84 0.88 -0.88
N GLY A 83 -2.28 0.14 -1.85
CA GLY A 83 -3.06 -0.54 -2.89
C GLY A 83 -3.83 0.42 -3.80
N ILE A 84 -3.45 1.70 -3.80
CA ILE A 84 -4.00 2.70 -4.71
C ILE A 84 -3.26 2.51 -6.03
N GLU A 85 -3.87 1.77 -6.95
CA GLU A 85 -3.42 1.72 -8.33
C GLU A 85 -3.46 3.14 -8.90
N ASP A 86 -2.33 3.60 -9.42
CA ASP A 86 -2.17 4.91 -10.04
C ASP A 86 -3.19 5.06 -11.18
N SER A 87 -4.25 5.79 -10.90
CA SER A 87 -5.20 6.30 -11.89
C SER A 87 -5.76 7.59 -11.33
N THR A 88 -4.95 8.65 -11.35
CA THR A 88 -5.35 10.04 -11.65
C THR A 88 -4.20 11.00 -11.32
N VAL A 89 -3.22 11.07 -12.22
CA VAL A 89 -2.56 12.36 -12.47
C VAL A 89 -3.61 13.32 -13.01
N SER A 90 -3.98 14.34 -12.22
CA SER A 90 -4.33 15.66 -12.74
C SER A 90 -4.31 16.70 -11.61
N LEU A 91 -3.13 17.24 -11.33
CA LEU A 91 -2.99 18.52 -10.64
C LEU A 91 -3.15 19.64 -11.68
N GLY A 92 -4.14 20.52 -11.52
CA GLY A 92 -4.28 21.68 -12.40
C GLY A 92 -5.59 22.49 -12.28
N GLU A 93 -5.81 23.07 -11.08
CA GLU A 93 -6.37 24.42 -10.85
C GLU A 93 -7.85 24.78 -11.22
N PRO A 94 -8.57 25.53 -10.34
CA PRO A 94 -9.97 25.88 -10.54
C PRO A 94 -10.13 27.25 -11.23
N HIS A 95 -10.93 27.31 -12.30
CA HIS A 95 -11.46 28.56 -12.82
C HIS A 95 -12.97 28.41 -13.09
N ALA A 96 -13.77 29.01 -12.20
CA ALA A 96 -15.18 29.29 -12.42
C ALA A 96 -15.32 30.75 -12.93
N PRO A 97 -16.54 31.25 -13.19
CA PRO A 97 -17.58 30.77 -14.10
C PRO A 97 -17.88 31.86 -15.17
N ASN A 98 -18.55 31.55 -16.28
CA ASN A 98 -19.33 32.57 -16.98
C ASN A 98 -20.48 31.93 -17.76
N GLY A 99 -21.67 32.48 -17.57
CA GLY A 99 -22.93 32.01 -18.14
C GLY A 99 -23.29 32.64 -19.48
N ASP A 100 -24.48 32.25 -19.90
CA ASP A 100 -25.36 32.78 -20.96
C ASP A 100 -25.21 32.28 -22.41
N ASN A 101 -26.22 31.46 -22.76
CA ASN A 101 -27.11 31.58 -23.92
C ASN A 101 -26.87 30.76 -25.20
N HIS A 102 -27.90 29.94 -25.45
CA HIS A 102 -28.59 29.70 -26.73
C HIS A 102 -28.14 28.51 -27.60
N ALA A 103 -29.01 27.49 -27.67
CA ALA A 103 -29.04 26.47 -28.73
C ALA A 103 -30.05 26.89 -29.82
N PRO A 104 -29.85 26.52 -31.10
CA PRO A 104 -30.59 25.38 -31.69
C PRO A 104 -29.74 24.52 -32.70
N PRO A 105 -30.29 23.43 -33.33
CA PRO A 105 -29.56 22.17 -33.58
C PRO A 105 -29.23 21.86 -35.08
N PRO A 106 -29.03 20.60 -35.57
CA PRO A 106 -27.85 20.13 -36.31
C PRO A 106 -28.10 19.86 -37.82
N PRO A 107 -27.12 19.32 -38.58
CA PRO A 107 -27.46 18.13 -39.37
C PRO A 107 -26.34 17.06 -39.49
N GLY A 108 -26.76 15.81 -39.29
CA GLY A 108 -26.47 14.65 -40.15
C GLY A 108 -25.02 14.28 -40.50
N SER A 109 -24.52 13.20 -39.89
CA SER A 109 -23.92 12.12 -40.68
C SER A 109 -23.94 10.79 -39.94
N ILE A 110 -24.65 9.87 -40.57
CA ILE A 110 -24.79 8.44 -40.30
C ILE A 110 -23.68 7.69 -41.03
N HIS A 111 -22.93 6.84 -40.33
CA HIS A 111 -22.34 5.60 -40.89
C HIS A 111 -21.94 4.70 -39.71
N SER A 112 -22.77 3.73 -39.33
CA SER A 112 -22.81 2.34 -39.83
C SER A 112 -21.75 1.42 -39.20
N THR A 113 -22.24 0.68 -38.20
CA THR A 113 -21.98 -0.69 -37.76
C THR A 113 -20.77 -1.50 -38.27
N ALA A 114 -20.11 -2.11 -37.28
CA ALA A 114 -19.66 -3.51 -37.18
C ALA A 114 -18.65 -4.07 -38.20
N ASN A 115 -17.51 -4.54 -37.69
CA ASN A 115 -16.86 -5.73 -38.23
C ASN A 115 -16.34 -6.63 -37.11
N SER A 116 -16.90 -7.84 -37.05
CA SER A 116 -16.40 -8.98 -36.29
C SER A 116 -15.13 -9.54 -36.95
N GLY A 117 -14.20 -10.04 -36.15
CA GLY A 117 -13.03 -10.77 -36.63
C GLY A 117 -12.46 -11.68 -35.55
N SER A 118 -13.09 -12.84 -35.39
CA SER A 118 -12.57 -13.95 -34.59
C SER A 118 -11.67 -14.80 -35.50
N VAL A 119 -10.45 -15.14 -35.07
CA VAL A 119 -9.72 -16.31 -35.58
C VAL A 119 -8.89 -16.94 -34.47
N ALA A 120 -9.25 -18.18 -34.16
CA ALA A 120 -8.50 -19.10 -33.33
C ALA A 120 -7.42 -19.79 -34.17
N GLY A 121 -6.30 -20.17 -33.55
CA GLY A 121 -5.26 -20.96 -34.21
C GLY A 121 -4.17 -21.40 -33.25
N SER A 122 -4.43 -22.47 -32.50
CA SER A 122 -3.40 -23.26 -31.82
C SER A 122 -2.65 -24.11 -32.84
N ILE A 123 -1.32 -24.19 -32.77
CA ILE A 123 -0.57 -25.35 -33.24
C ILE A 123 0.61 -25.61 -32.31
N ALA A 124 0.65 -26.85 -31.83
CA ALA A 124 1.75 -27.45 -31.10
C ALA A 124 2.76 -28.04 -32.09
N THR A 125 4.01 -28.13 -31.67
CA THR A 125 5.00 -29.08 -32.21
C THR A 125 5.82 -29.59 -31.04
#